data_AF-A0A1H0KYJ3-F1
#
_entry.id   AF-A0A1H0KYJ3-F1
#
_cell.length_a   1.000
_cell.length_b   1.000
_cell.length_c   1.000
_cell.angle_alpha   90.00
_cell.angle_beta   90.00
_cell.angle_gamma   90.00
#
_symmetry.space_group_name_H-M   'P 1'
#
loop_
_entity.id
_entity.type
_entity.pdbx_description
1 polymer ?
#
loop_
_entity_poly.entity_id
_entity_poly.type
_entity_poly.pdbx_seq_one_letter_code
_entity_poly.pdbx_strand_id
1 'polypeptide(L)' 'MTEAKTHLSWIDDETDHDDGGEGLMALAPSIALLNADGSRDHWSGVGRINSRSGSNCTATLINSRSIDSPPDAPAAG' A
#
# COMPACT_ATOMS: atom_id res chain seq x y z
N MET A 1 -6.69 -25.62 29.72
CA MET A 1 -6.71 -25.33 28.28
C MET A 1 -5.41 -24.60 27.99
N THR A 2 -4.52 -25.24 27.24
CA THR A 2 -3.12 -24.84 27.08
C THR A 2 -3.00 -23.77 25.99
N GLU A 3 -2.44 -22.60 26.31
CA GLU A 3 -2.06 -21.61 25.30
C GLU A 3 -0.85 -22.14 24.51
N ALA A 4 -1.02 -22.29 23.20
CA ALA A 4 0.07 -22.63 22.31
C ALA A 4 0.96 -21.39 22.10
N LYS A 5 2.04 -21.32 22.88
CA LYS A 5 3.15 -20.40 22.66
C LYS A 5 3.92 -20.88 21.42
N THR A 6 3.71 -20.24 20.28
CA THR A 6 4.49 -20.53 19.07
C THR A 6 5.90 -20.00 19.27
N HIS A 7 6.78 -20.92 19.66
CA HIS A 7 8.20 -20.72 19.87
C HIS A 7 8.89 -20.56 18.51
N LEU A 8 9.22 -19.32 18.13
CA LEU A 8 10.03 -19.04 16.95
C LEU A 8 11.50 -18.97 17.40
N SER A 9 12.16 -20.11 17.47
CA SER A 9 13.61 -20.19 17.58
C SER A 9 14.12 -20.82 16.30
N TRP A 10 14.88 -20.08 15.48
CA TRP A 10 16.11 -20.48 14.79
C TRP A 10 16.60 -19.25 14.01
N ILE A 11 17.66 -18.60 14.48
CA ILE A 11 18.88 -18.16 13.77
C ILE A 11 19.61 -17.25 14.75
N ASP A 12 20.45 -17.88 15.57
CA ASP A 12 21.58 -17.25 16.25
C ASP A 12 22.79 -17.50 15.34
N ASP A 13 23.16 -16.53 14.50
CA ASP A 13 24.48 -16.44 13.88
C ASP A 13 24.69 -15.01 13.37
N GLU A 14 25.78 -14.37 13.83
CA GLU A 14 26.16 -13.03 13.41
C GLU A 14 26.50 -13.00 11.91
N THR A 15 25.85 -12.14 11.13
CA THR A 15 26.46 -11.26 10.13
C THR A 15 25.38 -10.60 9.27
N ASP A 16 25.21 -9.30 9.49
CA ASP A 16 24.97 -8.29 8.44
C ASP A 16 24.30 -8.80 7.15
N HIS A 17 23.00 -9.13 7.23
CA HIS A 17 22.19 -9.29 6.04
C HIS A 17 21.38 -8.01 5.87
N ASP A 18 22.01 -7.05 5.20
CA ASP A 18 21.37 -5.91 4.57
C ASP A 18 20.31 -6.45 3.60
N ASP A 19 19.10 -6.71 4.10
CA ASP A 19 17.94 -7.15 3.31
C ASP A 19 17.35 -6.02 2.46
N GLY A 20 17.93 -4.82 2.59
CA GLY A 20 17.76 -3.70 1.70
C GLY A 20 18.37 -4.05 0.36
N GLY A 21 17.57 -4.72 -0.48
CA GLY A 21 17.88 -4.93 -1.89
C GLY A 21 18.67 -3.75 -2.44
N GLU A 22 19.79 -4.07 -3.09
CA GLU A 22 20.63 -3.15 -3.86
C GLU A 22 21.11 -1.87 -3.15
N GLY A 23 21.48 -1.94 -1.86
CA GLY A 23 22.23 -0.87 -1.18
C GLY A 23 21.39 0.38 -0.91
N LEU A 24 20.07 0.22 -0.80
CA LEU A 24 19.15 1.26 -0.39
C LEU A 24 19.19 1.35 1.13
N MET A 25 19.57 2.52 1.67
CA MET A 25 19.45 2.82 3.10
C MET A 25 18.07 2.40 3.60
N ALA A 26 18.03 1.70 4.74
CA ALA A 26 16.79 1.31 5.40
C ALA A 26 15.82 2.50 5.43
N LEU A 27 14.77 2.42 4.61
CA LEU A 27 13.76 3.46 4.52
C LEU A 27 13.05 3.53 5.87
N ALA A 28 12.69 4.74 6.31
CA ALA A 28 11.88 4.90 7.50
C ALA A 28 10.60 4.03 7.39
N PRO A 29 10.12 3.43 8.49
CA PRO A 29 8.92 2.60 8.46
C PRO A 29 7.74 3.32 7.80
N SER A 30 6.97 2.60 6.99
CA SER A 30 5.73 3.12 6.40
C SER A 30 4.77 3.57 7.50
N ILE A 31 4.36 4.83 7.47
CA ILE A 31 3.35 5.38 8.39
C ILE A 31 1.96 5.36 7.74
N ALA A 32 0.92 5.09 8.54
CA ALA A 32 -0.45 5.25 8.09
C ALA A 32 -0.75 6.75 7.92
N LEU A 33 -1.13 7.15 6.71
CA LEU A 33 -1.53 8.52 6.43
C LEU A 33 -3.03 8.69 6.72
N LEU A 34 -3.37 9.60 7.62
CA LEU A 34 -4.74 9.92 8.01
C LEU A 34 -5.24 11.15 7.23
N ASN A 35 -6.48 11.09 6.74
CA ASN A 35 -7.18 12.21 6.09
C ASN A 35 -8.53 12.47 6.79
N ALA A 36 -8.52 12.63 8.12
CA ALA A 36 -9.75 12.82 8.88
C ALA A 36 -10.41 14.18 8.64
N ASP A 37 -9.65 15.18 8.18
CA ASP A 37 -10.09 16.56 7.93
C ASP A 37 -10.51 16.82 6.47
N GLY A 38 -10.41 15.81 5.60
CA GLY A 38 -10.74 15.90 4.19
C GLY A 38 -9.75 16.69 3.33
N SER A 39 -8.63 17.15 3.89
CA SER A 39 -7.62 17.94 3.16
C SER A 39 -6.99 17.18 1.98
N ARG A 40 -7.16 15.86 1.94
CA ARG A 40 -6.59 14.94 0.96
C ARG A 40 -7.63 13.96 0.41
N ASP A 41 -8.85 14.43 0.18
CA ASP A 41 -9.96 13.59 -0.32
C ASP A 41 -9.65 12.83 -1.61
N HIS A 42 -8.73 13.36 -2.43
CA HIS A 42 -8.21 12.67 -3.62
C HIS A 42 -7.54 11.31 -3.32
N TRP A 43 -7.11 11.05 -2.08
CA TRP A 43 -6.57 9.76 -1.64
C TRP A 43 -7.60 8.64 -1.66
N SER A 44 -8.90 8.95 -1.59
CA SER A 44 -9.97 7.95 -1.76
C SER A 44 -9.92 7.26 -3.13
N GLY A 45 -9.28 7.90 -4.13
CA GLY A 45 -9.03 7.30 -5.43
C GLY A 45 -7.84 6.36 -5.48
N VAL A 46 -6.98 6.30 -4.45
CA VAL A 46 -5.78 5.45 -4.42
C VAL A 46 -6.07 4.16 -3.65
N GLY A 47 -5.76 3.01 -4.26
CA GLY A 47 -6.04 1.70 -3.67
C GLY A 47 -5.04 0.62 -4.06
N ARG A 48 -5.22 -0.57 -3.50
CA ARG A 48 -4.43 -1.77 -3.85
C ARG A 48 -5.25 -2.67 -4.77
N ILE A 49 -4.63 -3.17 -5.83
CA ILE A 49 -5.22 -4.16 -6.73
C ILE A 49 -4.41 -5.46 -6.60
N ASN A 50 -5.13 -6.55 -6.38
CA ASN A 50 -4.55 -7.89 -6.45
C ASN A 50 -4.80 -8.45 -7.85
N SER A 51 -3.73 -8.72 -8.58
CA SER A 51 -3.81 -9.48 -9.83
C SER A 51 -4.21 -10.92 -9.51
N ARG A 52 -4.90 -11.57 -10.45
CA ARG A 52 -5.16 -13.01 -10.40
C ARG A 52 -3.86 -13.83 -10.28
N SER A 53 -2.75 -13.32 -10.81
CA SER A 53 -1.42 -13.93 -10.73
C SER A 53 -0.72 -13.75 -9.37
N GLY A 54 -1.35 -13.08 -8.39
CA GLY A 54 -0.81 -12.86 -7.05
C GLY A 54 0.00 -11.57 -6.88
N SER A 55 0.17 -10.77 -7.93
CA SER A 55 0.82 -9.46 -7.82
C SER A 55 -0.06 -8.50 -7.03
N ASN A 56 0.55 -7.73 -6.12
CA ASN A 56 -0.12 -6.70 -5.35
C ASN A 56 0.41 -5.33 -5.78
N CYS A 57 -0.44 -4.54 -6.44
CA CYS A 57 -0.07 -3.28 -7.05
C CYS A 57 -0.83 -2.13 -6.40
N THR A 58 -0.26 -0.93 -6.44
CA THR A 58 -0.99 0.33 -6.14
C THR A 58 -1.61 0.87 -7.42
N ALA A 59 -2.84 1.36 -7.34
CA ALA A 59 -3.55 1.96 -8.47
C ALA A 59 -4.31 3.22 -8.02
N THR A 60 -4.60 4.09 -8.99
CA THR A 60 -5.34 5.34 -8.77
C THR A 60 -6.50 5.43 -9.75
N LEU A 61 -7.70 5.79 -9.26
CA LEU A 61 -8.86 6.09 -10.08
C LEU A 61 -8.65 7.45 -10.77
N ILE A 62 -8.70 7.44 -12.09
CA ILE A 62 -8.61 8.65 -12.92
C ILE A 62 -10.03 9.02 -13.34
N ASN A 63 -10.46 10.23 -13.00
CA ASN A 63 -11.69 10.79 -13.53
C ASN A 63 -11.44 11.29 -14.97
N SER A 64 -11.92 10.55 -15.97
CA SER A 64 -11.76 10.90 -17.39
C SER A 64 -12.79 11.90 -17.93
N ARG A 65 -13.66 12.43 -17.07
CA ARG A 65 -14.70 13.41 -17.45
C ARG A 65 -14.07 14.77 -17.75
N SER A 66 -14.69 15.52 -18.64
CA SER A 66 -14.32 16.93 -18.84
C SER A 66 -14.61 17.71 -17.56
N ILE A 67 -13.86 18.77 -17.32
CA ILE A 67 -14.11 19.68 -16.19
C ILE A 67 -15.52 20.31 -16.25
N ASP A 68 -16.06 20.44 -17.47
CA ASP A 68 -17.40 20.98 -17.73
C ASP A 68 -18.49 19.90 -17.71
N SER A 69 -18.14 18.63 -17.49
CA SER A 69 -19.12 17.55 -17.47
C SER A 69 -19.99 17.62 -16.21
N PRO A 70 -21.32 17.39 -16.34
CA PRO A 70 -22.18 17.22 -15.17
C PRO A 70 -21.64 16.15 -14.19
N PRO A 71 -21.89 16.29 -12.88
CA PRO A 71 -21.42 15.34 -11.86
C PRO A 71 -21.85 13.88 -12.13
N ASP A 72 -23.01 13.70 -12.76
CA ASP A 72 -23.60 12.39 -13.06
C ASP A 72 -23.33 11.93 -14.51
N ALA A 73 -22.54 12.67 -15.28
CA ALA A 73 -22.13 12.23 -16.60
C ALA A 73 -21.26 10.97 -16.51
N PRO A 74 -21.39 10.02 -17.45
CA PRO A 74 -20.52 8.87 -17.50
C PRO A 74 -19.06 9.29 -17.74
N ALA A 75 -18.12 8.52 -17.17
CA ALA A 75 -16.71 8.63 -17.50
C ALA A 75 -16.49 8.16 -18.95
N ALA A 76 -15.60 8.83 -19.69
CA ALA A 76 -15.18 8.37 -21.01
C ALA A 76 -14.41 7.05 -20.86
N GLY A 77 -14.76 6.06 -21.70
CA GLY A 77 -14.14 4.74 -21.75
C GLY A 77 -13.02 4.63 -22.77
#